data_AF-A0A429EZL8-F1
#
_entry.id   AF-A0A429EZL8-F1
#
_cell.length_a   1.000
_cell.length_b   1.000
_cell.length_c   1.000
_cell.angle_alpha   90.00
_cell.angle_beta   90.00
_cell.angle_gamma   90.00
#
_symmetry.space_group_name_H-M   'P 1'
#
loop_
_entity.id
_entity.type
_entity.pdbx_description
1 polymer ?
#
loop_
_entity_poly.entity_id
_entity_poly.type
_entity_poly.pdbx_seq_one_letter_code
_entity_poly.pdbx_strand_id
1 'polypeptide(L)' 'MYTPAEAAAILQVRESWLRKKASARAVPCTFIGKHLRFSEQDIEAIIAAGAKQPVVRRRGRR' A
#
# COMPACT_ATOMS: atom_id res chain seq x y z
N MET A 1 -2.12 12.50 7.75
CA MET A 1 -2.19 11.94 6.39
C MET A 1 -0.79 11.81 5.85
N TYR A 2 -0.40 10.60 5.48
CA TYR A 2 0.94 10.22 5.05
C TYR A 2 1.07 10.25 3.53
N THR A 3 2.24 10.64 3.07
CA THR A 3 2.66 10.47 1.68
C THR A 3 2.95 8.99 1.39
N PRO A 4 3.03 8.59 0.11
CA PRO A 4 3.42 7.22 -0.24
C PRO A 4 4.81 6.83 0.32
N ALA A 5 5.74 7.78 0.39
CA ALA A 5 7.08 7.56 0.94
C ALA A 5 7.04 7.36 2.46
N GLU A 6 6.29 8.19 3.19
CA GLU A 6 6.13 8.04 4.65
C GLU A 6 5.40 6.75 5.01
N ALA A 7 4.32 6.42 4.30
CA ALA A 7 3.61 5.16 4.50
C ALA A 7 4.50 3.94 4.21
N ALA A 8 5.36 4.02 3.19
CA ALA A 8 6.33 2.98 2.89
C ALA A 8 7.35 2.80 4.02
N ALA A 9 7.81 3.89 4.63
CA ALA A 9 8.70 3.85 5.79
C ALA A 9 8.01 3.23 7.02
N ILE A 10 6.76 3.60 7.30
CA ILE A 10 5.99 3.03 8.43
C ILE A 10 5.77 1.52 8.23
N LEU A 11 5.36 1.12 7.04
CA LEU A 11 5.07 -0.27 6.70
C LEU A 11 6.34 -1.11 6.43
N GLN A 12 7.52 -0.48 6.39
CA GLN A 12 8.80 -1.11 6.02
C GLN A 12 8.72 -1.84 4.66
N VAL A 13 8.03 -1.25 3.69
CA VAL A 13 7.88 -1.78 2.32
C VAL A 13 8.47 -0.83 1.28
N ARG A 14 8.66 -1.31 0.05
CA ARG A 14 9.10 -0.45 -1.05
C ARG A 14 7.96 0.47 -1.50
N GLU A 15 8.26 1.76 -1.67
CA GLU A 15 7.28 2.74 -2.19
C GLU A 15 6.68 2.31 -3.54
N SER A 16 7.49 1.73 -4.43
CA SER A 16 7.03 1.26 -5.74
C SER A 16 5.99 0.13 -5.66
N TRP A 17 6.07 -0.73 -4.63
CA TRP A 17 5.05 -1.74 -4.37
C TRP A 17 3.74 -1.08 -3.94
N LEU A 18 3.86 -0.09 -3.07
CA LEU A 18 2.74 0.65 -2.49
C LEU A 18 1.98 1.43 -3.57
N ARG A 19 2.70 2.12 -4.46
CA ARG A 19 2.15 2.77 -5.66
C ARG A 19 1.46 1.76 -6.59
N LYS A 20 2.12 0.64 -6.90
CA LYS A 20 1.56 -0.40 -7.78
C LYS A 20 0.27 -0.99 -7.21
N LYS A 21 0.24 -1.25 -5.89
CA LYS A 21 -0.94 -1.78 -5.20
C LYS A 21 -2.07 -0.77 -5.12
N ALA A 22 -1.75 0.51 -4.88
CA ALA A 22 -2.73 1.58 -4.88
C ALA A 22 -3.37 1.78 -6.26
N SER A 23 -2.56 1.78 -7.34
CA SER A 23 -3.09 1.82 -8.72
C SER A 23 -3.95 0.61 -9.04
N ALA A 24 -3.63 -0.57 -8.51
CA ALA A 24 -4.42 -1.78 -8.65
C ALA A 24 -5.63 -1.85 -7.69
N ARG A 25 -5.86 -0.81 -6.87
CA ARG A 25 -6.90 -0.76 -5.80
C ARG A 25 -6.86 -1.97 -4.86
N ALA A 26 -5.67 -2.54 -4.68
CA ALA A 26 -5.44 -3.71 -3.84
C ALA A 26 -5.08 -3.35 -2.40
N VAL A 27 -4.83 -2.07 -2.12
CA VAL A 27 -4.63 -1.52 -0.78
C VAL A 27 -5.52 -0.29 -0.62
N PRO A 28 -6.04 -0.05 0.58
CA PRO A 28 -6.78 1.17 0.89
C PRO A 28 -5.85 2.37 0.75
N CYS A 29 -6.35 3.41 0.09
CA CYS A 29 -5.64 4.66 -0.14
C CYS A 29 -6.64 5.77 -0.45
N THR A 30 -6.28 6.99 -0.07
CA THR A 30 -7.10 8.17 -0.30
C THR A 30 -6.50 8.99 -1.44
N PHE A 31 -7.31 9.27 -2.46
CA PHE A 31 -6.92 10.18 -3.54
C PHE A 31 -7.40 11.60 -3.21
N ILE A 32 -6.45 12.51 -3.05
CA ILE A 32 -6.71 13.94 -2.90
C ILE A 32 -6.31 14.61 -4.21
N GLY A 33 -7.29 14.76 -5.10
CA GLY A 33 -7.05 15.16 -6.49
C GLY A 33 -6.12 14.15 -7.19
N LYS A 34 -4.99 14.63 -7.73
CA LYS A 34 -3.97 13.76 -8.37
C LYS A 34 -3.01 13.09 -7.38
N HIS A 35 -3.12 13.38 -6.09
CA HIS A 35 -2.16 12.93 -5.09
C HIS A 35 -2.68 11.71 -4.33
N LEU A 36 -1.84 10.69 -4.27
CA LEU A 36 -2.06 9.52 -3.43
C LEU A 36 -1.64 9.83 -1.99
N ARG A 37 -2.53 9.59 -1.02
CA ARG A 37 -2.28 9.75 0.42
C ARG A 37 -2.78 8.52 1.18
N PHE A 38 -2.19 8.29 2.33
CA PHE A 38 -2.57 7.23 3.24
C PHE A 38 -3.01 7.85 4.56
N SER A 39 -4.21 7.55 5.00
CA SER A 39 -4.62 7.83 6.38
C SER A 39 -4.00 6.79 7.32
N GLU A 40 -4.04 7.06 8.62
CA GLU A 40 -3.62 6.09 9.63
C GLU A 40 -4.48 4.82 9.58
N GLN A 41 -5.78 4.97 9.34
CA GLN A 41 -6.73 3.87 9.14
C GLN A 41 -6.38 3.01 7.92
N ASP A 42 -5.96 3.65 6.82
CA ASP A 42 -5.50 2.92 5.62
C ASP A 42 -4.27 2.07 5.94
N ILE A 43 -3.31 2.62 6.69
CA ILE A 43 -2.09 1.92 7.11
C ILE A 43 -2.44 0.73 8.01
N GLU A 44 -3.27 0.94 9.02
CA GLU A 44 -3.72 -0.12 9.92
C GLU A 44 -4.45 -1.24 9.17
N ALA A 45 -5.33 -0.90 8.22
CA ALA A 45 -6.01 -1.87 7.37
C ALA A 45 -5.03 -2.66 6.48
N ILE A 46 -3.97 -2.03 5.97
CA ILE A 46 -2.91 -2.73 5.22
C ILE A 46 -2.16 -3.70 6.13
N ILE A 47 -1.83 -3.30 7.37
CA ILE A 47 -1.16 -4.15 8.36
C ILE A 47 -2.06 -5.34 8.70
N ALA A 48 -3.34 -5.11 9.00
CA ALA A 48 -4.30 -6.16 9.33
C ALA A 48 -4.51 -7.14 8.16
N ALA A 49 -4.59 -6.63 6.93
CA ALA A 49 -4.70 -7.47 5.73
C ALA A 49 -3.41 -8.29 5.47
N GLY A 50 -2.23 -7.70 5.70
CA GLY A 50 -0.94 -8.37 5.58
C GLY A 50 -0.69 -9.43 6.66
N ALA A 51 -1.14 -9.18 7.89
CA ALA A 51 -1.12 -10.17 8.98
C ALA A 51 -1.97 -11.40 8.63
N LYS A 52 -3.05 -11.22 7.86
CA LYS A 52 -3.96 -12.30 7.47
C LYS A 52 -3.42 -13.14 6.30
N GLN A 53 -2.57 -12.58 5.44
CA GLN A 53 -1.97 -13.32 4.32
C GLN A 53 -0.57 -12.78 3.96
N PRO A 54 0.48 -13.61 3.98
CA PRO A 54 1.69 -13.28 3.24
C PRO A 54 1.34 -13.37 1.75
N VAL A 55 1.02 -12.24 1.11
CA VAL A 55 0.69 -12.18 -0.32
C VAL A 55 1.96 -12.37 -1.15
N VAL A 56 2.57 -13.55 -1.06
CA VAL A 56 3.58 -14.01 -2.00
C VAL A 56 2.83 -14.55 -3.22
N ARG A 57 2.25 -13.67 -4.03
CA ARG A 57 1.91 -14.04 -5.41
C ARG A 57 3.19 -14.10 -6.22
N ARG A 58 3.88 -15.24 -6.08
CA ARG A 58 4.95 -15.64 -6.98
C ARG A 58 4.38 -15.83 -8.38
N ARG A 59 5.08 -15.18 -9.33
CA ARG A 59 5.19 -15.48 -10.78
C ARG A 59 4.08 -15.06 -11.73
N GLY A 60 4.57 -14.40 -12.78
CA GLY A 60 4.05 -14.41 -14.14
C GLY A 60 5.07 -13.75 -15.06
N ARG A 61 6.27 -14.33 -15.20
CA ARG A 61 7.19 -14.02 -16.31
C ARG A 61 6.91 -15.08 -17.37
N ARG A 62 6.20 -14.67 -18.42
CA ARG A 62 6.14 -15.37 -19.70
C ARG A 62 6.72 -14.41 -20.73
#